data_AF-A0A1I5ZH13-F1
#
_entry.id   AF-A0A1I5ZH13-F1
#
_cell.length_a   1.000
_cell.length_b   1.000
_cell.length_c   1.000
_cell.angle_alpha   90.00
_cell.angle_beta   90.00
_cell.angle_gamma   90.00
#
_symmetry.space_group_name_H-M   'P 1'
#
loop_
_entity.id
_entity.type
_entity.pdbx_description
1 polymer ?
#
loop_
_entity_poly.entity_id
_entity_poly.type
_entity_poly.pdbx_seq_one_letter_code
_entity_poly.pdbx_strand_id
1 'polypeptide(L)'
;MLSRTEKYKKIRRIKKMLIISGILVLSIGLGTGMKTALADVDVQQVMANWFSKKQDKSIKEIDQAIGAEREVLMGQLKGQLNTEMQLAEKQLAEFTATQKQTRITALQEYANNIKAGMKIDSSEQQAAVMQNIDIILANAKAQLDGQAAQLKLVTVPMPATAPVPASAPDLVVVPETTPAPAVETSPTTKPETEVIPETEKAPEKEVKAASSPVQKEPVVSPPVEVDIYAVTDWFVKPNTSNVQIEELAVTDDVFSINTSFSDILMNSQARGILNSILPGLEKHQHFHLIQYKTIEEMSRVAPGHFTESVLYLLNQKLSAVKK
;
A
#
# COMPACT_ATOMS: atom_id res chain seq x y z
N MET A 1 -75.74 -58.28 -79.38
CA MET A 1 -76.54 -57.19 -78.75
C MET A 1 -75.83 -56.78 -77.46
N LEU A 2 -75.25 -55.57 -77.38
CA LEU A 2 -74.54 -55.15 -76.16
C LEU A 2 -75.54 -54.76 -75.05
N SER A 3 -75.29 -55.30 -73.86
CA SER A 3 -76.09 -55.11 -72.65
C SER A 3 -76.25 -53.63 -72.31
N ARG A 4 -77.47 -53.24 -71.93
CA ARG A 4 -77.82 -51.87 -71.53
C ARG A 4 -76.91 -51.33 -70.41
N THR A 5 -76.33 -52.20 -69.59
CA THR A 5 -75.44 -51.79 -68.48
C THR A 5 -74.06 -51.30 -68.94
N GLU A 6 -73.56 -51.75 -70.09
CA GLU A 6 -72.27 -51.31 -70.62
C GLU A 6 -72.33 -49.91 -71.25
N LYS A 7 -73.47 -49.55 -71.84
CA LYS A 7 -73.71 -48.19 -72.38
C LYS A 7 -73.61 -47.13 -71.28
N TYR A 8 -74.18 -47.39 -70.10
CA TYR A 8 -74.13 -46.43 -68.99
C TYR A 8 -72.73 -46.27 -68.39
N LYS A 9 -71.92 -47.35 -68.33
CA LYS A 9 -70.55 -47.29 -67.81
C LYS A 9 -69.60 -46.51 -68.75
N LYS A 10 -69.83 -46.57 -70.06
CA LYS A 10 -69.06 -45.80 -71.05
C LYS A 10 -69.40 -44.30 -70.99
N ILE A 11 -70.69 -43.96 -70.90
CA ILE A 11 -71.15 -42.55 -70.78
C ILE A 11 -70.64 -41.92 -69.48
N ARG A 12 -70.63 -42.65 -68.36
CA ARG A 12 -70.11 -42.15 -67.07
C ARG A 12 -68.59 -41.91 -67.11
N ARG A 13 -67.81 -42.72 -67.82
CA ARG A 13 -66.36 -42.50 -68.02
C ARG A 13 -66.07 -41.30 -68.91
N ILE A 14 -66.84 -41.11 -69.97
CA ILE A 14 -66.68 -39.94 -70.86
C ILE A 14 -67.00 -38.65 -70.11
N LYS A 15 -68.07 -38.61 -69.29
CA LYS A 15 -68.38 -37.44 -68.45
C LYS A 15 -67.27 -37.11 -67.43
N LYS A 16 -66.65 -38.13 -66.81
CA LYS A 16 -65.51 -37.92 -65.91
C LYS A 16 -64.26 -37.42 -66.63
N MET A 17 -63.95 -37.98 -67.79
CA MET A 17 -62.83 -37.50 -68.64
C MET A 17 -63.07 -36.05 -69.11
N LEU A 18 -64.31 -35.68 -69.44
CA LEU A 18 -64.65 -34.33 -69.91
C LEU A 18 -64.57 -33.30 -68.77
N ILE A 19 -64.90 -33.68 -67.52
CA ILE A 19 -64.69 -32.82 -66.35
C ILE A 19 -63.18 -32.65 -66.05
N ILE A 20 -62.39 -33.73 -66.15
CA ILE A 20 -60.93 -33.66 -65.91
C ILE A 20 -60.25 -32.83 -67.02
N SER A 21 -60.65 -33.00 -68.28
CA SER A 21 -60.19 -32.17 -69.40
C SER A 21 -60.62 -30.71 -69.23
N GLY A 22 -61.83 -30.45 -68.74
CA GLY A 22 -62.29 -29.10 -68.42
C GLY A 22 -61.45 -28.43 -67.35
N ILE A 23 -61.10 -29.14 -66.26
CA ILE A 23 -60.23 -28.63 -65.19
C ILE A 23 -58.81 -28.39 -65.70
N LEU A 24 -58.28 -29.30 -66.53
CA LEU A 24 -56.93 -29.17 -67.11
C LEU A 24 -56.83 -27.95 -68.06
N VAL A 25 -57.86 -27.72 -68.87
CA VAL A 25 -57.94 -26.54 -69.75
C VAL A 25 -58.19 -25.26 -68.95
N LEU A 26 -58.95 -25.32 -67.85
CA LEU A 26 -59.14 -24.18 -66.93
C LEU A 26 -57.82 -23.78 -66.23
N SER A 27 -56.97 -24.76 -65.88
CA SER A 27 -55.65 -24.48 -65.29
C SER A 27 -54.65 -23.89 -66.29
N ILE A 28 -54.82 -24.13 -67.58
CA ILE A 28 -53.94 -23.56 -68.63
C ILE A 28 -54.46 -22.17 -69.08
N GLY A 29 -55.79 -21.95 -69.05
CA GLY A 29 -56.42 -20.69 -69.44
C GLY A 29 -56.24 -19.50 -68.47
N LEU A 30 -55.75 -19.73 -67.25
CA LEU A 30 -55.38 -18.67 -66.31
C LEU A 30 -53.90 -18.24 -66.42
N GLY A 31 -53.12 -18.87 -67.31
CA GLY A 31 -51.67 -18.63 -67.44
C GLY A 31 -51.25 -17.55 -68.44
N THR A 32 -52.16 -16.95 -69.21
CA THR A 32 -51.78 -15.99 -70.25
C THR A 32 -52.73 -14.79 -70.25
N GLY A 33 -52.55 -13.87 -69.28
CA GLY A 33 -53.28 -12.60 -69.36
C GLY A 33 -53.28 -11.67 -68.16
N MET A 34 -52.75 -12.08 -66.99
CA MET A 34 -52.51 -11.13 -65.90
C MET A 34 -51.00 -11.00 -65.72
N LYS A 35 -50.46 -9.85 -66.10
CA LYS A 35 -49.15 -9.39 -65.62
C LYS A 35 -49.16 -9.61 -64.10
N THR A 36 -48.36 -10.54 -63.60
CA THR A 36 -48.07 -10.73 -62.17
C THR A 36 -47.18 -9.59 -61.67
N ALA A 37 -47.59 -8.36 -61.94
CA ALA A 37 -47.09 -7.17 -61.30
C ALA A 37 -48.17 -6.78 -60.29
N LEU A 38 -47.82 -6.79 -59.00
CA LEU A 38 -48.65 -6.44 -57.81
C LEU A 38 -49.05 -7.58 -56.85
N ALA A 39 -48.31 -8.70 -56.77
CA ALA A 39 -48.38 -9.60 -55.60
C ALA A 39 -47.02 -9.96 -55.00
N ASP A 40 -45.93 -9.94 -55.80
CA ASP A 40 -44.56 -10.20 -55.29
C ASP A 40 -43.99 -9.02 -54.49
N VAL A 41 -44.52 -7.81 -54.69
CA VAL A 41 -44.09 -6.60 -53.95
C VAL A 41 -44.54 -6.65 -52.48
N ASP A 42 -45.69 -7.25 -52.18
CA ASP A 42 -46.28 -7.21 -50.82
C ASP A 42 -45.73 -8.32 -49.91
N VAL A 43 -45.51 -9.54 -50.41
CA VAL A 43 -44.97 -10.65 -49.60
C VAL A 43 -43.52 -10.39 -49.19
N GLN A 44 -42.69 -9.87 -50.10
CA GLN A 44 -41.30 -9.51 -49.78
C GLN A 44 -41.25 -8.39 -48.74
N GLN A 45 -42.13 -7.38 -48.84
CA GLN A 45 -42.20 -6.30 -47.87
C GLN A 45 -42.70 -6.77 -46.49
N VAL A 46 -43.71 -7.65 -46.44
CA VAL A 46 -44.19 -8.25 -45.18
C VAL A 46 -43.11 -9.12 -44.54
N MET A 47 -42.38 -9.94 -45.31
CA MET A 47 -41.27 -10.73 -44.78
C MET A 47 -40.11 -9.85 -44.29
N ALA A 48 -39.75 -8.80 -45.05
CA ALA A 48 -38.72 -7.86 -44.64
C ALA A 48 -39.10 -7.14 -43.32
N ASN A 49 -40.34 -6.68 -43.21
CA ASN A 49 -40.86 -6.04 -42.00
C ASN A 49 -40.91 -7.01 -40.81
N TRP A 50 -41.34 -8.25 -41.04
CA TRP A 50 -41.36 -9.28 -39.99
C TRP A 50 -39.94 -9.64 -39.53
N PHE A 51 -39.00 -9.80 -40.46
CA PHE A 51 -37.59 -10.10 -40.15
C PHE A 51 -36.95 -8.95 -39.40
N SER A 52 -37.11 -7.72 -39.86
CA SER A 52 -36.64 -6.52 -39.15
C SER A 52 -37.23 -6.42 -37.75
N LYS A 53 -38.55 -6.65 -37.59
CA LYS A 53 -39.19 -6.68 -36.26
C LYS A 53 -38.65 -7.80 -35.36
N LYS A 54 -38.30 -8.97 -35.93
CA LYS A 54 -37.70 -10.08 -35.19
C LYS A 54 -36.26 -9.78 -34.80
N GLN A 55 -35.49 -9.16 -35.70
CA GLN A 55 -34.14 -8.69 -35.42
C GLN A 55 -34.16 -7.66 -34.28
N ASP A 56 -35.01 -6.65 -34.36
CA ASP A 56 -35.15 -5.64 -33.29
C ASP A 56 -35.56 -6.26 -31.95
N LYS A 57 -36.49 -7.23 -31.98
CA LYS A 57 -36.90 -7.96 -30.78
C LYS A 57 -35.73 -8.78 -30.19
N SER A 58 -34.98 -9.48 -31.04
CA SER A 58 -33.83 -10.28 -30.60
C SER A 58 -32.71 -9.39 -30.03
N ILE A 59 -32.45 -8.24 -30.64
CA ILE A 59 -31.47 -7.26 -30.13
C ILE A 59 -31.91 -6.78 -28.74
N LYS A 60 -33.19 -6.39 -28.58
CA LYS A 60 -33.73 -5.96 -27.28
C LYS A 60 -33.65 -7.05 -26.21
N GLU A 61 -33.96 -8.30 -26.55
CA GLU A 61 -33.85 -9.43 -25.60
C GLU A 61 -32.39 -9.70 -25.20
N ILE A 62 -31.45 -9.62 -26.15
CA ILE A 62 -30.01 -9.74 -25.88
C ILE A 62 -29.53 -8.60 -24.99
N ASP A 63 -29.89 -7.35 -25.29
CA ASP A 63 -29.50 -6.19 -24.49
C ASP A 63 -30.05 -6.27 -23.06
N GLN A 64 -31.30 -6.73 -22.90
CA GLN A 64 -31.89 -6.98 -21.58
C GLN A 64 -31.17 -8.08 -20.81
N ALA A 65 -30.82 -9.20 -21.47
CA ALA A 65 -30.08 -10.28 -20.85
C ALA A 65 -28.66 -9.86 -20.44
N ILE A 66 -27.96 -9.10 -21.30
CA ILE A 66 -26.63 -8.53 -21.00
C ILE A 66 -26.72 -7.55 -19.82
N GLY A 67 -27.76 -6.71 -19.78
CA GLY A 67 -28.02 -5.80 -18.67
C GLY A 67 -28.21 -6.54 -17.34
N ALA A 68 -29.07 -7.56 -17.33
CA ALA A 68 -29.32 -8.38 -16.14
C ALA A 68 -28.06 -9.12 -15.66
N GLU A 69 -27.30 -9.73 -16.57
CA GLU A 69 -26.06 -10.43 -16.22
C GLU A 69 -25.00 -9.45 -15.68
N ARG A 70 -24.89 -8.26 -16.26
CA ARG A 70 -24.00 -7.21 -15.76
C ARG A 70 -24.33 -6.83 -14.32
N GLU A 71 -25.61 -6.67 -13.98
CA GLU A 71 -26.04 -6.35 -12.62
C GLU A 71 -25.68 -7.48 -11.64
N VAL A 72 -25.87 -8.74 -12.05
CA VAL A 72 -25.48 -9.93 -11.26
C VAL A 72 -23.96 -9.93 -11.01
N LEU A 73 -23.16 -9.75 -12.06
CA LEU A 73 -21.70 -9.72 -11.96
C LEU A 73 -21.19 -8.56 -11.12
N MET A 74 -21.79 -7.36 -11.24
CA MET A 74 -21.46 -6.23 -10.37
C MET A 74 -21.81 -6.50 -8.91
N GLY A 75 -22.95 -7.16 -8.65
CA GLY A 75 -23.33 -7.58 -7.31
C GLY A 75 -22.33 -8.57 -6.71
N GLN A 76 -21.90 -9.58 -7.49
CA GLN A 76 -20.89 -10.56 -7.08
C GLN A 76 -19.54 -9.92 -6.81
N LEU A 77 -19.06 -9.05 -7.70
CA LEU A 77 -17.79 -8.35 -7.55
C LEU A 77 -17.79 -7.47 -6.30
N LYS A 78 -18.89 -6.73 -6.06
CA LYS A 78 -19.05 -5.93 -4.83
C LYS A 78 -19.04 -6.81 -3.58
N GLY A 79 -19.68 -7.98 -3.64
CA GLY A 79 -19.67 -8.95 -2.55
C GLY A 79 -18.26 -9.45 -2.24
N GLN A 80 -17.53 -9.90 -3.27
CA GLN A 80 -16.14 -10.38 -3.13
C GLN A 80 -15.22 -9.28 -2.60
N LEU A 81 -15.29 -8.07 -3.16
CA LEU A 81 -14.49 -6.94 -2.71
C LEU A 81 -14.74 -6.62 -1.23
N ASN A 82 -16.00 -6.65 -0.79
CA ASN A 82 -16.33 -6.42 0.61
C ASN A 82 -15.81 -7.54 1.52
N THR A 83 -15.83 -8.80 1.06
CA THR A 83 -15.24 -9.93 1.79
C THR A 83 -13.71 -9.81 1.90
N GLU A 84 -13.02 -9.44 0.82
CA GLU A 84 -11.57 -9.22 0.85
C GLU A 84 -11.18 -8.04 1.74
N MET A 85 -11.96 -6.95 1.71
CA MET A 85 -11.73 -5.80 2.60
C MET A 85 -11.86 -6.20 4.08
N GLN A 86 -12.89 -6.98 4.45
CA GLN A 86 -13.05 -7.49 5.81
C GLN A 86 -11.92 -8.45 6.21
N LEU A 87 -11.43 -9.27 5.28
CA LEU A 87 -10.29 -10.15 5.51
C LEU A 87 -9.03 -9.34 5.78
N ALA A 88 -8.76 -8.32 4.96
CA ALA A 88 -7.61 -7.43 5.10
C ALA A 88 -7.66 -6.64 6.43
N GLU A 89 -8.83 -6.11 6.80
CA GLU A 89 -9.03 -5.45 8.10
C GLU A 89 -8.70 -6.38 9.27
N LYS A 90 -9.15 -7.64 9.20
CA LYS A 90 -8.84 -8.66 10.23
C LYS A 90 -7.34 -8.95 10.30
N GLN A 91 -6.68 -9.13 9.16
CA GLN A 91 -5.24 -9.38 9.10
C GLN A 91 -4.43 -8.20 9.66
N LEU A 92 -4.84 -6.97 9.36
CA LEU A 92 -4.20 -5.76 9.87
C LEU A 92 -4.37 -5.63 11.39
N ALA A 93 -5.56 -5.95 11.90
CA ALA A 93 -5.82 -5.97 13.35
C ALA A 93 -4.96 -7.02 14.07
N GLU A 94 -4.84 -8.23 13.50
CA GLU A 94 -4.02 -9.31 14.05
C GLU A 94 -2.52 -8.97 14.02
N PHE A 95 -2.03 -8.41 12.91
CA PHE A 95 -0.66 -7.92 12.81
C PHE A 95 -0.38 -6.82 13.83
N THR A 96 -1.29 -5.85 13.98
CA THR A 96 -1.16 -4.76 14.94
C THR A 96 -1.12 -5.28 16.38
N ALA A 97 -1.99 -6.24 16.72
CA ALA A 97 -2.00 -6.88 18.03
C ALA A 97 -0.67 -7.63 18.30
N THR A 98 -0.15 -8.34 17.29
CA THR A 98 1.13 -9.06 17.36
C THR A 98 2.28 -8.08 17.58
N GLN A 99 2.38 -7.02 16.77
CA GLN A 99 3.43 -6.00 16.91
C GLN A 99 3.37 -5.33 18.29
N LYS A 100 2.17 -4.98 18.77
CA LYS A 100 2.00 -4.42 20.11
C LYS A 100 2.54 -5.36 21.18
N GLN A 101 2.19 -6.65 21.11
CA GLN A 101 2.68 -7.64 22.07
C GLN A 101 4.20 -7.80 22.00
N THR A 102 4.79 -7.89 20.80
CA THR A 102 6.24 -7.97 20.60
C THR A 102 6.96 -6.78 21.24
N ARG A 103 6.44 -5.55 21.04
CA ARG A 103 7.04 -4.34 21.62
C ARG A 103 6.90 -4.30 23.15
N ILE A 104 5.76 -4.71 23.71
CA ILE A 104 5.57 -4.82 25.17
C ILE A 104 6.58 -5.81 25.77
N THR A 105 6.73 -6.99 25.16
CA THR A 105 7.69 -8.00 25.64
C THR A 105 9.13 -7.46 25.58
N ALA A 106 9.54 -6.84 24.48
CA ALA A 106 10.87 -6.25 24.34
C ALA A 106 11.15 -5.16 25.40
N LEU A 107 10.15 -4.32 25.72
CA LEU A 107 10.26 -3.32 26.78
C LEU A 107 10.38 -3.95 28.17
N GLN A 108 9.64 -5.03 28.45
CA GLN A 108 9.75 -5.77 29.70
C GLN A 108 11.12 -6.42 29.86
N GLU A 109 11.64 -7.04 28.79
CA GLU A 109 12.98 -7.62 28.77
C GLU A 109 14.06 -6.56 28.98
N TYR A 110 13.96 -5.42 28.31
CA TYR A 110 14.87 -4.29 28.49
C TYR A 110 14.83 -3.76 29.94
N ALA A 111 13.65 -3.55 30.51
CA ALA A 111 13.51 -3.12 31.90
C ALA A 111 14.10 -4.14 32.89
N ASN A 112 13.90 -5.44 32.64
CA ASN A 112 14.48 -6.51 33.44
C ASN A 112 16.01 -6.55 33.32
N ASN A 113 16.56 -6.28 32.12
CA ASN A 113 18.00 -6.16 31.90
C ASN A 113 18.59 -4.98 32.69
N ILE A 114 17.97 -3.78 32.60
CA ILE A 114 18.39 -2.63 33.41
C ILE A 114 18.32 -3.00 34.90
N LYS A 115 17.24 -3.64 35.36
CA LYS A 115 17.10 -4.07 36.77
C LYS A 115 18.19 -5.05 37.20
N ALA A 116 18.58 -5.99 36.33
CA ALA A 116 19.66 -6.93 36.61
C ALA A 116 21.04 -6.26 36.62
N GLY A 117 21.24 -5.25 35.74
CA GLY A 117 22.44 -4.40 35.72
C GLY A 117 22.51 -3.43 36.90
N MET A 118 21.36 -3.01 37.45
CA MET A 118 21.24 -2.22 38.68
C MET A 118 21.37 -3.08 39.95
N LYS A 119 22.27 -4.07 39.96
CA LYS A 119 22.85 -4.52 41.23
C LYS A 119 23.67 -3.36 41.79
N ILE A 120 22.98 -2.44 42.46
CA ILE A 120 23.60 -1.41 43.28
C ILE A 120 24.24 -2.17 44.43
N ASP A 121 25.54 -2.40 44.32
CA ASP A 121 26.35 -2.90 45.43
C ASP A 121 26.49 -1.76 46.45
N SER A 122 25.41 -1.45 47.16
CA SER A 122 25.41 -0.47 48.25
C SER A 122 26.13 -1.03 49.49
N SER A 123 26.86 -2.14 49.40
CA SER A 123 27.62 -2.67 50.55
C SER A 123 28.73 -1.71 50.97
N GLU A 124 29.44 -1.10 50.02
CA GLU A 124 30.44 -0.05 50.33
C GLU A 124 29.80 1.22 50.89
N GLN A 125 28.67 1.66 50.32
CA GLN A 125 27.95 2.83 50.81
C GLN A 125 27.34 2.59 52.19
N GLN A 126 26.82 1.39 52.47
CA GLN A 126 26.36 1.00 53.81
C GLN A 126 27.52 0.92 54.81
N ALA A 127 28.67 0.37 54.41
CA ALA A 127 29.85 0.31 55.26
C ALA A 127 30.37 1.72 55.61
N ALA A 128 30.42 2.63 54.63
CA ALA A 128 30.82 4.02 54.86
C ALA A 128 29.82 4.78 55.75
N VAL A 129 28.51 4.53 55.60
CA VAL A 129 27.48 5.11 56.47
C VAL A 129 27.60 4.56 57.90
N MET A 130 27.82 3.25 58.07
CA MET A 130 28.05 2.65 59.39
C MET A 130 29.30 3.23 60.06
N GLN A 131 30.40 3.37 59.32
CA GLN A 131 31.62 3.95 59.86
C GLN A 131 31.42 5.40 60.33
N ASN A 132 30.68 6.21 59.57
CA ASN A 132 30.32 7.58 59.99
C ASN A 132 29.43 7.58 61.24
N ILE A 133 28.46 6.66 61.33
CA ILE A 133 27.62 6.52 62.52
C ILE A 133 28.48 6.17 63.74
N ASP A 134 29.42 5.23 63.60
CA ASP A 134 30.32 4.83 64.70
C ASP A 134 31.21 5.98 65.16
N ILE A 135 31.73 6.79 64.23
CA ILE A 135 32.51 8.00 64.54
C ILE A 135 31.65 9.02 65.31
N ILE A 136 30.41 9.26 64.88
CA ILE A 136 29.48 10.17 65.56
C ILE A 136 29.19 9.67 66.98
N LEU A 137 28.98 8.36 67.14
CA LEU A 137 28.66 7.74 68.42
C LEU A 137 29.85 7.79 69.39
N ALA A 138 31.07 7.54 68.89
CA ALA A 138 32.30 7.69 69.66
C ALA A 138 32.53 9.13 70.11
N ASN A 139 32.31 10.11 69.22
CA ASN A 139 32.43 11.53 69.55
C ASN A 139 31.38 11.98 70.58
N ALA A 140 30.12 11.56 70.42
CA ALA A 140 29.07 11.85 71.38
C ALA A 140 29.38 11.28 72.77
N LYS A 141 29.92 10.05 72.82
CA LYS A 141 30.36 9.42 74.08
C LYS A 141 31.52 10.20 74.72
N ALA A 142 32.53 10.58 73.95
CA ALA A 142 33.65 11.38 74.46
C ALA A 142 33.20 12.75 74.98
N GLN A 143 32.21 13.39 74.34
CA GLN A 143 31.61 14.63 74.84
C GLN A 143 30.86 14.42 76.16
N LEU A 144 30.07 13.34 76.27
CA LEU A 144 29.36 13.00 77.51
C LEU A 144 30.33 12.67 78.66
N ASP A 145 31.38 11.89 78.39
CA ASP A 145 32.39 11.54 79.39
C ASP A 145 33.21 12.78 79.82
N GLY A 146 33.50 13.69 78.87
CA GLY A 146 34.14 14.97 79.15
C GLY A 146 33.27 15.91 79.98
N GLN A 147 31.96 15.92 79.75
CA GLN A 147 30.99 16.67 80.57
C GLN A 147 30.80 16.03 81.95
N ALA A 148 30.78 14.70 82.03
CA ALA A 148 30.69 13.95 83.29
C ALA A 148 31.92 14.18 84.18
N ALA A 149 33.12 14.31 83.58
CA ALA A 149 34.34 14.68 84.31
C ALA A 149 34.36 16.13 84.82
N GLN A 150 33.59 17.03 84.18
CA GLN A 150 33.41 18.41 84.63
C GLN A 150 32.32 18.54 85.71
N LEU A 151 31.41 17.57 85.80
CA LEU A 151 30.47 17.43 86.90
C LEU A 151 31.19 16.87 88.14
N LYS A 152 32.01 17.71 88.78
CA LYS A 152 32.30 17.55 90.21
C LYS A 152 30.97 17.55 90.95
N LEU A 153 30.61 16.43 91.58
CA LEU A 153 29.47 16.33 92.50
C LEU A 153 29.61 17.40 93.59
N VAL A 154 28.89 18.51 93.43
CA VAL A 154 28.49 19.34 94.55
C VAL A 154 27.25 18.67 95.13
N THR A 155 27.40 18.06 96.30
CA THR A 155 26.26 17.67 97.14
C THR A 155 25.55 18.94 97.60
N VAL A 156 24.33 19.17 97.11
CA VAL A 156 23.44 20.23 97.60
C VAL A 156 22.09 19.60 97.95
N PRO A 157 21.51 19.92 99.12
CA PRO A 157 20.31 19.29 99.65
C PRO A 157 19.04 19.74 98.91
N MET A 158 18.05 18.84 98.96
CA MET A 158 16.68 18.99 98.45
C MET A 158 16.01 20.29 98.95
N PRO A 159 15.24 20.98 98.10
CA PRO A 159 13.79 21.01 98.33
C PRO A 159 12.90 21.02 97.07
N ALA A 160 11.81 20.24 97.17
CA ALA A 160 10.40 20.54 96.86
C ALA A 160 9.98 21.34 95.59
N THR A 161 9.22 20.62 94.74
CA THR A 161 7.96 20.97 94.02
C THR A 161 7.91 22.11 92.98
N ALA A 162 7.69 21.69 91.71
CA ALA A 162 6.72 22.09 90.65
C ALA A 162 5.95 23.44 90.73
N PRO A 163 5.38 24.01 89.62
CA PRO A 163 5.00 23.39 88.34
C PRO A 163 5.26 24.22 87.03
N VAL A 164 4.90 23.56 85.91
CA VAL A 164 4.84 23.89 84.47
C VAL A 164 4.03 25.17 84.15
N PRO A 165 4.35 25.98 83.10
CA PRO A 165 3.75 25.89 81.73
C PRO A 165 4.77 26.18 80.58
N ALA A 166 4.81 25.41 79.48
CA ALA A 166 4.01 25.54 78.25
C ALA A 166 4.11 26.91 77.53
N SER A 167 4.85 26.97 76.41
CA SER A 167 4.67 27.91 75.29
C SER A 167 5.36 27.41 74.01
N ALA A 168 4.57 27.27 72.94
CA ALA A 168 4.96 27.32 71.51
C ALA A 168 4.75 28.78 71.01
N PRO A 169 4.75 29.11 69.70
CA PRO A 169 5.49 28.67 68.49
C PRO A 169 6.43 29.85 68.01
N ASP A 170 7.12 29.91 66.86
CA ASP A 170 6.59 30.13 65.50
C ASP A 170 7.72 30.45 64.48
N LEU A 171 7.43 30.22 63.18
CA LEU A 171 7.96 30.83 61.93
C LEU A 171 9.44 30.61 61.51
N VAL A 172 9.76 29.87 60.42
CA VAL A 172 9.56 30.14 58.97
C VAL A 172 10.29 31.38 58.45
N VAL A 173 11.45 31.21 57.79
CA VAL A 173 11.88 32.03 56.62
C VAL A 173 12.78 31.18 55.70
N VAL A 174 12.37 31.11 54.43
CA VAL A 174 13.06 30.55 53.26
C VAL A 174 14.03 31.61 52.68
N PRO A 175 15.12 31.22 52.00
CA PRO A 175 15.32 31.79 50.68
C PRO A 175 15.75 30.79 49.60
N GLU A 176 15.26 31.07 48.38
CA GLU A 176 15.72 30.57 47.08
C GLU A 176 17.22 30.68 46.88
N THR A 177 17.80 29.78 46.08
CA THR A 177 18.46 30.16 44.81
C THR A 177 18.87 28.93 44.02
N THR A 178 18.26 28.82 42.84
CA THR A 178 18.70 27.99 41.71
C THR A 178 19.99 28.55 41.12
N PRO A 179 20.90 27.67 40.65
CA PRO A 179 21.57 27.96 39.40
C PRO A 179 21.56 26.77 38.44
N ALA A 180 21.25 27.06 37.17
CA ALA A 180 21.69 26.27 36.03
C ALA A 180 23.22 26.36 35.89
N PRO A 181 23.85 25.40 35.19
CA PRO A 181 24.42 25.80 33.90
C PRO A 181 24.33 24.75 32.79
N ALA A 182 24.27 25.27 31.57
CA ALA A 182 24.43 24.59 30.29
C ALA A 182 25.84 24.02 30.09
N VAL A 183 25.97 22.93 29.32
CA VAL A 183 27.18 22.62 28.52
C VAL A 183 26.79 21.84 27.26
N GLU A 184 27.08 22.43 26.10
CA GLU A 184 27.22 21.81 24.79
C GLU A 184 28.38 20.80 24.79
N THR A 185 28.33 19.75 23.95
CA THR A 185 29.41 19.40 23.01
C THR A 185 29.11 18.08 22.28
N SER A 186 29.14 18.14 20.94
CA SER A 186 29.46 17.00 20.08
C SER A 186 30.93 16.58 20.27
N PRO A 187 31.33 15.37 19.85
CA PRO A 187 32.06 15.33 18.58
C PRO A 187 31.79 14.11 17.69
N THR A 188 31.78 14.43 16.39
CA THR A 188 32.30 13.68 15.25
C THR A 188 33.41 12.67 15.56
N THR A 189 33.26 11.43 15.09
CA THR A 189 34.38 10.55 14.71
C THR A 189 34.01 9.66 13.51
N LYS A 190 34.39 10.11 12.31
CA LYS A 190 34.99 9.29 11.22
C LYS A 190 36.52 9.49 11.40
N PRO A 191 37.45 8.59 11.03
CA PRO A 191 37.41 7.72 9.85
C PRO A 191 37.99 6.30 10.06
N GLU A 192 37.63 5.34 9.20
CA GLU A 192 38.65 4.41 8.73
C GLU A 192 38.30 3.84 7.36
N THR A 193 39.31 3.90 6.50
CA THR A 193 39.39 3.46 5.13
C THR A 193 39.88 2.02 5.14
N GLU A 194 39.13 1.07 4.60
CA GLU A 194 39.66 -0.26 4.32
C GLU A 194 39.65 -0.51 2.81
N VAL A 195 40.87 -0.51 2.28
CA VAL A 195 41.28 -0.89 0.93
C VAL A 195 41.39 -2.41 0.90
N ILE A 196 40.68 -3.08 -0.01
CA ILE A 196 41.00 -4.46 -0.42
C ILE A 196 40.80 -4.57 -1.95
N PRO A 197 41.68 -5.28 -2.67
CA PRO A 197 42.16 -4.86 -3.99
C PRO A 197 41.50 -5.57 -5.18
N GLU A 198 41.72 -4.90 -6.31
CA GLU A 198 41.71 -5.36 -7.70
C GLU A 198 42.39 -6.74 -7.86
N THR A 199 41.73 -7.67 -8.56
CA THR A 199 42.40 -8.84 -9.16
C THR A 199 41.84 -9.11 -10.54
N GLU A 200 42.81 -9.34 -11.41
CA GLU A 200 42.86 -9.26 -12.85
C GLU A 200 42.50 -10.60 -13.55
N LYS A 201 41.87 -10.45 -14.73
CA LYS A 201 41.77 -11.33 -15.91
C LYS A 201 41.57 -12.85 -15.84
N ALA A 202 40.51 -13.25 -16.57
CA ALA A 202 40.38 -14.29 -17.62
C ALA A 202 41.65 -15.08 -18.05
N PRO A 203 41.53 -16.37 -18.44
CA PRO A 203 40.91 -16.71 -19.72
C PRO A 203 40.02 -17.97 -19.76
N GLU A 204 38.96 -17.85 -20.57
CA GLU A 204 38.46 -18.78 -21.59
C GLU A 204 39.04 -20.21 -21.62
N LYS A 205 38.18 -21.21 -21.35
CA LYS A 205 38.30 -22.56 -21.92
C LYS A 205 36.93 -23.16 -22.22
N GLU A 206 36.73 -23.39 -23.51
CA GLU A 206 35.68 -24.13 -24.17
C GLU A 206 35.72 -25.62 -23.78
N VAL A 207 34.62 -26.17 -23.24
CA VAL A 207 34.37 -27.62 -23.21
C VAL A 207 32.92 -27.90 -23.59
N LYS A 208 32.75 -28.38 -24.82
CA LYS A 208 31.58 -29.14 -25.28
C LYS A 208 31.57 -30.52 -24.61
N ALA A 209 30.44 -30.91 -24.01
CA ALA A 209 29.80 -32.21 -24.25
C ALA A 209 28.60 -32.44 -23.30
N ALA A 210 27.42 -32.55 -23.92
CA ALA A 210 26.30 -33.44 -23.62
C ALA A 210 26.06 -33.90 -22.16
N SER A 211 24.97 -33.42 -21.57
CA SER A 211 24.11 -34.24 -20.71
C SER A 211 22.66 -33.73 -20.75
N SER A 212 21.73 -34.67 -20.64
CA SER A 212 20.32 -34.71 -21.06
C SER A 212 19.38 -33.61 -20.52
N PRO A 213 18.23 -33.36 -21.18
CA PRO A 213 17.22 -32.43 -20.68
C PRO A 213 16.39 -33.08 -19.59
N VAL A 214 16.67 -32.74 -18.32
CA VAL A 214 15.70 -32.92 -17.24
C VAL A 214 14.75 -31.73 -17.31
N GLN A 215 13.53 -32.02 -17.76
CA GLN A 215 12.40 -31.12 -17.81
C GLN A 215 12.08 -30.66 -16.38
N LYS A 216 12.61 -29.50 -15.97
CA LYS A 216 12.21 -28.82 -14.74
C LYS A 216 10.88 -28.15 -15.00
N GLU A 217 9.83 -28.65 -14.37
CA GLU A 217 8.58 -27.91 -14.22
C GLU A 217 8.89 -26.53 -13.60
N PRO A 218 8.35 -25.43 -14.14
CA PRO A 218 8.51 -24.13 -13.51
C PRO A 218 7.76 -24.17 -12.19
N VAL A 219 8.52 -24.11 -11.09
CA VAL A 219 7.98 -23.77 -9.78
C VAL A 219 7.42 -22.35 -9.92
N VAL A 220 6.11 -22.25 -10.11
CA VAL A 220 5.37 -21.00 -10.05
C VAL A 220 5.39 -20.57 -8.58
N SER A 221 6.44 -19.84 -8.20
CA SER A 221 6.44 -19.06 -6.98
C SER A 221 5.26 -18.08 -7.07
N PRO A 222 4.43 -17.97 -6.02
CA PRO A 222 3.35 -16.99 -6.00
C PRO A 222 3.93 -15.59 -6.22
N PRO A 223 3.16 -14.66 -6.84
CA PRO A 223 3.63 -13.30 -7.05
C PRO A 223 4.04 -12.72 -5.71
N VAL A 224 5.35 -12.48 -5.55
CA VAL A 224 5.89 -11.80 -4.39
C VAL A 224 5.35 -10.37 -4.48
N GLU A 225 4.38 -10.05 -3.63
CA GLU A 225 3.86 -8.72 -3.47
C GLU A 225 4.99 -7.87 -2.87
N VAL A 226 5.68 -7.13 -3.75
CA VAL A 226 6.77 -6.25 -3.33
C VAL A 226 6.14 -4.98 -2.83
N ASP A 227 6.27 -4.76 -1.52
CA ASP A 227 5.91 -3.50 -0.89
C ASP A 227 6.78 -2.37 -1.44
N ILE A 228 6.19 -1.54 -2.29
CA ILE A 228 6.83 -0.37 -2.90
C ILE A 228 7.30 0.66 -1.86
N TYR A 229 6.75 0.63 -0.65
CA TYR A 229 7.12 1.52 0.46
C TYR A 229 8.41 1.06 1.17
N ALA A 230 8.84 -0.19 0.96
CA ALA A 230 10.05 -0.74 1.58
C ALA A 230 11.32 -0.54 0.74
N VAL A 231 11.19 -0.08 -0.52
CA VAL A 231 12.33 0.09 -1.42
C VAL A 231 13.07 1.39 -1.08
N THR A 232 14.30 1.24 -0.58
CA THR A 232 15.16 2.36 -0.13
C THR A 232 16.26 2.74 -1.11
N ASP A 233 16.29 2.16 -2.33
CA ASP A 233 17.38 2.32 -3.30
C ASP A 233 16.86 2.64 -4.72
N TRP A 234 15.85 3.51 -4.82
CA TRP A 234 15.23 3.83 -6.12
C TRP A 234 16.18 4.49 -7.11
N PHE A 235 17.01 5.43 -6.65
CA PHE A 235 17.99 6.14 -7.46
C PHE A 235 19.08 6.75 -6.57
N VAL A 236 20.21 7.10 -7.19
CA VAL A 236 21.30 7.78 -6.51
C VAL A 236 20.90 9.23 -6.23
N LYS A 237 20.87 9.62 -4.95
CA LYS A 237 20.47 10.97 -4.53
C LYS A 237 21.40 12.03 -5.14
N PRO A 238 20.87 13.02 -5.89
CA PRO A 238 21.68 14.09 -6.45
C PRO A 238 22.15 15.05 -5.35
N ASN A 239 23.33 15.66 -5.54
CA ASN A 239 23.85 16.68 -4.63
C ASN A 239 23.05 17.99 -4.80
N THR A 240 22.30 18.38 -3.78
CA THR A 240 21.37 19.54 -3.81
C THR A 240 21.76 20.66 -2.85
N SER A 241 22.97 20.65 -2.29
CA SER A 241 23.40 21.56 -1.22
C SER A 241 23.41 23.06 -1.58
N ASN A 242 23.27 23.43 -2.86
CA ASN A 242 23.35 24.82 -3.33
C ASN A 242 22.03 25.33 -3.94
N VAL A 243 20.90 24.65 -3.71
CA VAL A 243 19.63 25.00 -4.33
C VAL A 243 18.80 25.88 -3.38
N GLN A 244 18.57 27.14 -3.76
CA GLN A 244 17.60 28.01 -3.08
C GLN A 244 16.19 27.66 -3.58
N ILE A 245 15.28 27.38 -2.65
CA ILE A 245 13.89 27.02 -2.94
C ILE A 245 13.09 28.32 -3.09
N GLU A 246 12.56 28.55 -4.28
CA GLU A 246 11.66 29.67 -4.60
C GLU A 246 10.27 29.14 -4.96
N GLU A 247 9.24 29.97 -4.79
CA GLU A 247 7.88 29.60 -5.18
C GLU A 247 7.72 29.73 -6.70
N LEU A 248 7.48 28.61 -7.38
CA LEU A 248 7.31 28.56 -8.83
C LEU A 248 5.81 28.50 -9.19
N ALA A 249 5.35 29.42 -10.02
CA ALA A 249 4.01 29.34 -10.61
C ALA A 249 4.01 28.29 -11.73
N VAL A 250 3.39 27.13 -11.47
CA VAL A 250 3.25 26.04 -12.44
C VAL A 250 1.94 26.23 -13.22
N THR A 251 2.03 26.31 -14.54
CA THR A 251 0.88 26.33 -15.45
C THR A 251 0.56 24.92 -15.96
N ASP A 252 -0.69 24.67 -16.38
CA ASP A 252 -1.13 23.32 -16.79
C ASP A 252 -0.51 22.83 -18.11
N ASP A 253 0.04 23.75 -18.93
CA ASP A 253 0.62 23.49 -20.25
C ASP A 253 2.06 22.97 -20.22
N VAL A 254 2.70 22.98 -19.05
CA VAL A 254 4.09 22.53 -18.87
C VAL A 254 4.18 21.25 -18.05
N PHE A 255 5.26 20.49 -18.25
CA PHE A 255 5.55 19.35 -17.39
C PHE A 255 5.87 19.84 -15.97
N SER A 256 5.41 19.08 -14.97
CA SER A 256 5.58 19.43 -13.56
C SER A 256 5.66 18.17 -12.69
N ILE A 257 5.91 18.34 -11.39
CA ILE A 257 5.90 17.23 -10.42
C ILE A 257 4.53 16.53 -10.30
N ASN A 258 3.46 17.17 -10.76
CA ASN A 258 2.12 16.59 -10.82
C ASN A 258 1.87 15.77 -12.10
N THR A 259 2.84 15.70 -13.01
CA THR A 259 2.75 14.89 -14.23
C THR A 259 3.25 13.47 -13.95
N SER A 260 2.63 12.46 -14.58
CA SER A 260 3.01 11.05 -14.38
C SER A 260 4.39 10.77 -14.97
N PHE A 261 5.12 9.80 -14.40
CA PHE A 261 6.41 9.37 -14.98
C PHE A 261 6.25 8.91 -16.43
N SER A 262 5.18 8.17 -16.75
CA SER A 262 4.87 7.70 -18.10
C SER A 262 4.78 8.86 -19.08
N ASP A 263 4.03 9.92 -18.76
CA ASP A 263 3.88 11.08 -19.65
C ASP A 263 5.20 11.84 -19.84
N ILE A 264 5.98 12.00 -18.77
CA ILE A 264 7.32 12.61 -18.83
C ILE A 264 8.25 11.80 -19.74
N LEU A 265 8.17 10.47 -19.67
CA LEU A 265 9.01 9.57 -20.46
C LEU A 265 8.66 9.51 -21.94
N MET A 266 7.41 9.81 -22.30
CA MET A 266 6.97 9.90 -23.70
C MET A 266 7.57 11.11 -24.43
N ASN A 267 7.94 12.16 -23.70
CA ASN A 267 8.62 13.33 -24.26
C ASN A 267 10.14 13.21 -24.10
N SER A 268 10.88 13.23 -25.21
CA SER A 268 12.34 13.01 -25.20
C SER A 268 13.13 14.08 -24.42
N GLN A 269 12.68 15.34 -24.43
CA GLN A 269 13.33 16.42 -23.69
C GLN A 269 13.05 16.29 -22.19
N ALA A 270 11.80 16.06 -21.81
CA ALA A 270 11.42 15.88 -20.41
C ALA A 270 12.08 14.62 -19.81
N ARG A 271 12.16 13.53 -20.58
CA ARG A 271 12.93 12.32 -20.22
C ARG A 271 14.41 12.60 -19.99
N GLY A 272 15.03 13.45 -20.80
CA GLY A 272 16.43 13.85 -20.63
C GLY A 272 16.66 14.58 -19.30
N ILE A 273 15.74 15.49 -18.95
CA ILE A 273 15.75 16.21 -17.67
C ILE A 273 15.59 15.25 -16.49
N LEU A 274 14.60 14.34 -16.59
CA LEU A 274 14.32 13.36 -15.55
C LEU A 274 15.55 12.48 -15.28
N ASN A 275 16.18 11.93 -16.33
CA ASN A 275 17.37 11.09 -16.20
C ASN A 275 18.60 11.86 -15.70
N SER A 276 18.68 13.17 -15.98
CA SER A 276 19.77 14.01 -15.46
C SER A 276 19.67 14.21 -13.95
N ILE A 277 18.47 14.25 -13.38
CA ILE A 277 18.25 14.49 -11.95
C ILE A 277 18.12 13.16 -11.18
N LEU A 278 17.44 12.17 -11.76
CA LEU A 278 17.13 10.87 -11.18
C LEU A 278 17.79 9.76 -12.01
N PRO A 279 19.14 9.64 -12.00
CA PRO A 279 19.83 8.68 -12.82
C PRO A 279 19.48 7.25 -12.41
N GLY A 280 19.12 6.42 -13.39
CA GLY A 280 18.85 5.00 -13.19
C GLY A 280 17.42 4.66 -12.78
N LEU A 281 16.55 5.64 -12.57
CA LEU A 281 15.15 5.41 -12.18
C LEU A 281 14.42 4.45 -13.13
N GLU A 282 14.52 4.68 -14.44
CA GLU A 282 13.87 3.83 -15.47
C GLU A 282 14.39 2.39 -15.49
N LYS A 283 15.62 2.17 -15.03
CA LYS A 283 16.27 0.85 -15.03
C LYS A 283 15.96 0.05 -13.77
N HIS A 284 15.29 0.65 -12.80
CA HIS A 284 14.94 -0.01 -11.55
C HIS A 284 13.96 -1.16 -11.80
N GLN A 285 14.17 -2.32 -11.17
CA GLN A 285 13.36 -3.53 -11.36
C GLN A 285 11.86 -3.28 -11.12
N HIS A 286 11.56 -2.37 -10.20
CA HIS A 286 10.20 -2.00 -9.80
C HIS A 286 9.65 -0.75 -10.49
N PHE A 287 10.32 -0.23 -11.53
CA PHE A 287 9.88 0.98 -12.23
C PHE A 287 8.45 0.88 -12.78
N HIS A 288 8.07 -0.30 -13.27
CA HIS A 288 6.72 -0.58 -13.78
C HIS A 288 5.59 -0.34 -12.75
N LEU A 289 5.89 -0.40 -11.44
CA LEU A 289 4.93 -0.14 -10.37
C LEU A 289 4.69 1.36 -10.13
N ILE A 290 5.63 2.21 -10.54
CA ILE A 290 5.60 3.66 -10.29
C ILE A 290 5.41 4.48 -11.56
N GLN A 291 5.49 3.87 -12.76
CA GLN A 291 5.42 4.60 -14.03
C GLN A 291 4.12 5.40 -14.23
N TYR A 292 3.01 4.98 -13.61
CA TYR A 292 1.73 5.68 -13.69
C TYR A 292 1.48 6.65 -12.52
N LYS A 293 2.40 6.72 -11.56
CA LYS A 293 2.33 7.65 -10.43
C LYS A 293 2.92 9.00 -10.82
N THR A 294 2.52 10.04 -10.11
CA THR A 294 3.16 11.35 -10.23
C THR A 294 4.42 11.43 -9.38
N ILE A 295 5.30 12.40 -9.68
CA ILE A 295 6.50 12.64 -8.87
C ILE A 295 6.10 13.06 -7.44
N GLU A 296 5.04 13.85 -7.31
CA GLU A 296 4.45 14.26 -6.02
C GLU A 296 3.90 13.08 -5.22
N GLU A 297 3.24 12.11 -5.85
CA GLU A 297 2.83 10.90 -5.12
C GLU A 297 4.03 10.10 -4.63
N MET A 298 5.09 10.00 -5.44
CA MET A 298 6.32 9.33 -5.05
C MET A 298 7.07 10.04 -3.93
N SER A 299 6.89 11.36 -3.78
CA SER A 299 7.45 12.09 -2.63
C SER A 299 6.86 11.65 -1.30
N ARG A 300 5.58 11.26 -1.31
CA ARG A 300 4.89 10.72 -0.13
C ARG A 300 5.27 9.27 0.15
N VAL A 301 5.49 8.49 -0.90
CA VAL A 301 5.90 7.08 -0.81
C VAL A 301 7.34 6.97 -0.29
N ALA A 302 8.25 7.79 -0.81
CA ALA A 302 9.68 7.71 -0.53
C ALA A 302 10.30 9.10 -0.21
N PRO A 303 9.92 9.72 0.91
CA PRO A 303 10.32 11.10 1.25
C PRO A 303 11.84 11.27 1.41
N GLY A 304 12.58 10.19 1.72
CA GLY A 304 14.04 10.23 1.82
C GLY A 304 14.76 10.46 0.50
N HIS A 305 14.15 10.06 -0.62
CA HIS A 305 14.71 10.19 -1.97
C HIS A 305 14.21 11.44 -2.69
N PHE A 306 12.93 11.74 -2.54
CA PHE A 306 12.27 12.90 -3.15
C PHE A 306 12.25 14.07 -2.17
N THR A 307 13.43 14.58 -1.81
CA THR A 307 13.54 15.75 -0.93
C THR A 307 12.98 16.99 -1.63
N GLU A 308 12.54 17.99 -0.85
CA GLU A 308 12.01 19.25 -1.38
C GLU A 308 12.94 19.90 -2.41
N SER A 309 14.25 19.84 -2.18
CA SER A 309 15.26 20.34 -3.13
C SER A 309 15.27 19.60 -4.47
N VAL A 310 15.02 18.29 -4.48
CA VAL A 310 14.92 17.47 -5.68
C VAL A 310 13.61 17.76 -6.40
N LEU A 311 12.50 17.87 -5.66
CA LEU A 311 11.19 18.24 -6.21
C LEU A 311 11.22 19.62 -6.85
N TYR A 312 11.80 20.61 -6.17
CA TYR A 312 11.98 21.96 -6.69
C TYR A 312 12.82 21.95 -7.98
N LEU A 313 13.96 21.26 -7.99
CA LEU A 313 14.82 21.18 -9.18
C LEU A 313 14.12 20.49 -10.36
N LEU A 314 13.38 19.41 -10.08
CA LEU A 314 12.57 18.73 -11.09
C LEU A 314 11.50 19.67 -11.63
N ASN A 315 10.75 20.34 -10.76
CA ASN A 315 9.69 21.24 -11.15
C ASN A 315 10.23 22.41 -11.99
N GLN A 316 11.32 23.04 -11.54
CA GLN A 316 11.99 24.15 -12.23
C GLN A 316 12.47 23.77 -13.63
N LYS A 317 13.05 22.57 -13.80
CA LYS A 317 13.55 22.14 -15.11
C LYS A 317 12.44 21.62 -16.00
N LEU A 318 11.49 20.85 -15.46
CA LEU A 318 10.37 20.31 -16.23
C LEU A 318 9.44 21.42 -16.74
N SER A 319 9.26 22.50 -15.97
CA SER A 319 8.43 23.63 -16.40
C SER A 319 8.98 24.37 -17.63
N ALA A 320 10.26 24.15 -17.98
CA ALA A 320 10.83 24.68 -19.21
C ALA A 320 10.38 23.93 -20.48
N VAL A 321 9.73 22.77 -20.33
CA VAL A 321 9.27 21.92 -21.43
C VAL A 321 7.74 21.94 -21.48
N LYS A 322 7.19 22.21 -22.67
CA LYS A 322 5.74 22.13 -22.94
C LYS A 322 5.31 20.69 -23.21
N LYS A 323 4.10 20.35 -22.75
CA LYS A 323 3.46 19.05 -22.98
C LYS A 323 3.16 18.80 -24.46
#